data_AF-A0A1E5KY34-F1
#
_entry.id   AF-A0A1E5KY34-F1
#
_cell.length_a   1.000
_cell.length_b   1.000
_cell.length_c   1.000
_cell.angle_alpha   90.00
_cell.angle_beta   90.00
_cell.angle_gamma   90.00
#
_symmetry.space_group_name_H-M   'P 1'
#
loop_
_entity.id
_entity.type
_entity.pdbx_description
1 polymer ?
#
loop_
_entity_poly.entity_id
_entity_poly.type
_entity_poly.pdbx_seq_one_letter_code
_entity_poly.pdbx_strand_id
1 'polypeptide(L)'
;MLEKQNWFLVTKEILAQEEIDYDKIEAIDFSYALRYHVNYFKQKVNDYALPFLEIEEENKKKFLEHLAKDLFSISIKTFVSDLHKHKKKAPFAGSSPEERYYSYLTDRFGSISSIQQFFFEYPVLCRLLTERLEFHLDNYIQFIQGIEESIEEIIKVFSVKKPFKLEVYKLDAGDSHCKGKGVIIFKINGRKLVFKYKNLLLVKNLTNFLVLWKNKRVLIFIKYHVYT
;
A
#
# COMPACT_ATOMS: atom_id res chain seq x y z
N MET A 1 11.49 25.04 -7.35
CA MET A 1 10.04 25.27 -7.16
C MET A 1 9.44 24.03 -6.51
N LEU A 2 8.96 24.12 -5.27
CA LEU A 2 8.28 23.02 -4.55
C LEU A 2 7.08 22.47 -5.33
N GLU A 3 6.37 23.35 -6.04
CA GLU A 3 5.16 23.02 -6.81
C GLU A 3 5.38 22.07 -7.99
N LYS A 4 6.64 21.83 -8.38
CA LYS A 4 7.02 20.92 -9.45
C LYS A 4 7.49 19.55 -8.94
N GLN A 5 7.59 19.37 -7.62
CA GLN A 5 8.00 18.09 -7.06
C GLN A 5 6.84 17.11 -7.09
N ASN A 6 7.12 15.86 -7.48
CA ASN A 6 6.11 14.84 -7.69
C ASN A 6 5.25 14.59 -6.45
N TRP A 7 5.87 14.44 -5.27
CA TRP A 7 5.14 14.26 -4.01
C TRP A 7 4.12 15.39 -3.76
N PHE A 8 4.44 16.63 -4.12
CA PHE A 8 3.55 17.77 -3.88
C PHE A 8 2.34 17.75 -4.83
N LEU A 9 2.55 17.32 -6.07
CA LEU A 9 1.46 17.11 -7.03
C LEU A 9 0.53 15.98 -6.57
N VAL A 10 1.10 14.85 -6.12
CA VAL A 10 0.31 13.73 -5.57
C VAL A 10 -0.43 14.14 -4.30
N THR A 11 0.18 14.94 -3.41
CA THR A 11 -0.51 15.50 -2.25
C THR A 11 -1.72 16.35 -2.68
N LYS A 12 -1.59 17.18 -3.73
CA LYS A 12 -2.71 17.97 -4.25
C LYS A 12 -3.84 17.07 -4.74
N GLU A 13 -3.53 15.99 -5.45
CA GLU A 13 -4.55 15.03 -5.89
C GLU A 13 -5.23 14.33 -4.70
N ILE A 14 -4.46 13.89 -3.71
CA ILE A 14 -4.97 13.27 -2.48
C ILE A 14 -5.95 14.22 -1.78
N LEU A 15 -5.59 15.50 -1.68
CA LEU A 15 -6.38 16.51 -0.96
C LEU A 15 -7.44 17.22 -1.84
N ALA A 16 -7.60 16.80 -3.10
CA ALA A 16 -8.64 17.28 -4.02
C ALA A 16 -9.81 16.29 -4.14
N GLN A 17 -9.75 15.15 -3.45
CA GLN A 17 -10.85 14.18 -3.39
C GLN A 17 -12.09 14.79 -2.73
N GLU A 18 -13.27 14.30 -3.11
CA GLU A 18 -14.53 14.62 -2.44
C GLU A 18 -14.47 14.24 -0.95
N GLU A 19 -15.25 14.94 -0.12
CA GLU A 19 -15.27 14.65 1.31
C GLU A 19 -15.73 13.21 1.59
N ILE A 20 -14.87 12.48 2.31
CA ILE A 20 -15.16 11.10 2.70
C ILE A 20 -15.85 11.15 4.06
N ASP A 21 -17.15 10.82 4.01
CA ASP A 21 -18.10 10.99 5.10
C ASP A 21 -17.74 10.17 6.37
N TYR A 22 -18.07 10.74 7.53
CA TYR A 22 -17.69 10.22 8.85
C TYR A 22 -18.51 9.00 9.26
N ASP A 23 -19.77 8.95 8.85
CA ASP A 23 -20.76 7.95 9.30
C ASP A 23 -20.46 6.52 8.82
N LYS A 24 -19.47 6.36 7.93
CA LYS A 24 -19.06 5.07 7.36
C LYS A 24 -17.90 4.41 8.11
N ILE A 25 -17.44 5.00 9.22
CA ILE A 25 -16.26 4.55 9.95
C ILE A 25 -16.70 4.00 11.31
N GLU A 26 -16.63 2.67 11.46
CA GLU A 26 -17.10 1.94 12.65
C GLU A 26 -16.39 2.37 13.96
N ALA A 27 -15.16 2.91 13.86
CA ALA A 27 -14.45 3.52 14.99
C ALA A 27 -13.50 4.62 14.49
N ILE A 28 -13.65 5.85 14.99
CA ILE A 28 -12.76 6.96 14.64
C ILE A 28 -11.53 6.91 15.56
N ASP A 29 -10.39 6.54 14.99
CA ASP A 29 -9.07 6.67 15.61
C ASP A 29 -8.14 7.51 14.71
N PHE A 30 -6.85 7.58 15.05
CA PHE A 30 -5.89 8.34 14.25
C PHE A 30 -5.75 7.84 12.79
N SER A 31 -6.16 6.62 12.46
CA SER A 31 -6.20 6.15 11.06
C SER A 31 -7.18 6.97 10.21
N TYR A 32 -8.16 7.64 10.84
CA TYR A 32 -9.09 8.57 10.18
C TYR A 32 -8.37 9.70 9.44
N ALA A 33 -7.26 10.21 10.00
CA ALA A 33 -6.44 11.25 9.38
C ALA A 33 -5.79 10.79 8.06
N LEU A 34 -5.66 9.47 7.86
CA LEU A 34 -5.04 8.86 6.69
C LEU A 34 -6.06 8.44 5.63
N ARG A 35 -7.37 8.64 5.85
CA ARG A 35 -8.44 8.13 4.97
C ARG A 35 -8.29 8.56 3.50
N TYR A 36 -7.89 9.81 3.25
CA TYR A 36 -7.69 10.31 1.89
C TYR A 36 -6.51 9.62 1.20
N HIS A 37 -5.44 9.30 1.93
CA HIS A 37 -4.30 8.57 1.38
C HIS A 37 -4.70 7.14 1.01
N VAL A 38 -5.41 6.45 1.91
CA VAL A 38 -5.91 5.09 1.68
C VAL A 38 -6.91 5.06 0.51
N ASN A 39 -7.81 6.03 0.42
CA ASN A 39 -8.78 6.12 -0.67
C ASN A 39 -8.13 6.43 -2.02
N TYR A 40 -7.16 7.34 -2.06
CA TYR A 40 -6.39 7.62 -3.27
C TYR A 40 -5.69 6.35 -3.77
N PHE A 41 -5.02 5.62 -2.87
CA PHE A 41 -4.39 4.35 -3.24
C PHE A 41 -5.41 3.30 -3.71
N LYS A 42 -6.59 3.21 -3.07
CA LYS A 42 -7.69 2.33 -3.51
C LYS A 42 -8.12 2.63 -4.94
N GLN A 43 -8.31 3.90 -5.27
CA GLN A 43 -8.68 4.32 -6.63
C GLN A 43 -7.61 3.87 -7.62
N LYS A 44 -6.33 4.18 -7.36
CA LYS A 44 -5.22 3.76 -8.22
C LYS A 44 -5.13 2.24 -8.36
N VAL A 45 -5.26 1.47 -7.28
CA VAL A 45 -5.27 -0.01 -7.33
C VAL A 45 -6.39 -0.53 -8.24
N ASN A 46 -7.57 0.09 -8.21
CA ASN A 46 -8.69 -0.30 -9.05
C ASN A 46 -8.48 0.08 -10.53
N ASP A 47 -7.79 1.18 -10.80
CA ASP A 47 -7.43 1.59 -12.17
C ASP A 47 -6.44 0.59 -12.83
N TYR A 48 -5.61 -0.08 -12.03
CA TYR A 48 -4.66 -1.10 -12.49
C TYR A 48 -5.26 -2.52 -12.42
N ALA A 49 -6.21 -2.80 -13.32
CA ALA A 49 -6.80 -4.13 -13.49
C ALA A 49 -6.30 -4.82 -14.77
N LEU A 50 -5.97 -6.10 -14.66
CA LEU A 50 -5.67 -6.95 -15.82
C LEU A 50 -6.94 -7.66 -16.28
N PRO A 51 -7.38 -7.51 -17.55
CA PRO A 51 -8.64 -8.10 -18.04
C PRO A 51 -8.74 -9.62 -17.90
N PHE A 52 -7.61 -10.32 -17.83
CA PHE A 52 -7.54 -11.78 -17.73
C PHE A 52 -7.36 -12.30 -16.30
N LEU A 53 -7.16 -11.43 -15.30
CA LEU A 53 -6.86 -11.79 -13.92
C LEU A 53 -7.96 -11.26 -12.99
N GLU A 54 -8.70 -12.17 -12.37
CA GLU A 54 -9.69 -11.87 -11.35
C GLU A 54 -8.97 -11.63 -10.01
N ILE A 55 -9.14 -10.42 -9.46
CA ILE A 55 -8.65 -10.04 -8.13
C ILE A 55 -9.85 -9.69 -7.27
N GLU A 56 -10.21 -10.58 -6.35
CA GLU A 56 -11.29 -10.34 -5.39
C GLU A 56 -10.97 -9.16 -4.45
N GLU A 57 -12.02 -8.45 -4.00
CA GLU A 57 -11.89 -7.28 -3.14
C GLU A 57 -11.12 -7.56 -1.85
N GLU A 58 -11.24 -8.77 -1.28
CA GLU A 58 -10.46 -9.17 -0.09
C GLU A 58 -8.93 -9.13 -0.36
N ASN A 59 -8.50 -9.48 -1.57
CA ASN A 59 -7.09 -9.46 -1.93
C ASN A 59 -6.58 -8.03 -2.16
N LYS A 60 -7.42 -7.14 -2.71
CA LYS A 60 -7.11 -5.70 -2.78
C LYS A 60 -7.04 -5.08 -1.38
N LYS A 61 -7.95 -5.48 -0.49
CA LYS A 61 -7.99 -5.02 0.91
C LYS A 61 -6.68 -5.29 1.65
N LYS A 62 -6.02 -6.43 1.40
CA LYS A 62 -4.70 -6.74 1.99
C LYS A 62 -3.63 -5.68 1.66
N PHE A 63 -3.63 -5.14 0.44
CA PHE A 63 -2.71 -4.04 0.07
C PHE A 63 -3.09 -2.73 0.76
N LEU A 64 -4.38 -2.43 0.86
CA LEU A 64 -4.89 -1.26 1.56
C LEU A 64 -4.53 -1.28 3.06
N GLU A 65 -4.74 -2.42 3.72
CA GLU A 65 -4.39 -2.64 5.12
C GLU A 65 -2.87 -2.54 5.34
N HIS A 66 -2.08 -3.03 4.39
CA HIS A 66 -0.62 -2.92 4.44
C HIS A 66 -0.16 -1.46 4.37
N LEU A 67 -0.68 -0.68 3.41
CA LEU A 67 -0.42 0.75 3.31
C LEU A 67 -0.84 1.48 4.58
N ALA A 68 -2.09 1.27 5.03
CA ALA A 68 -2.65 1.97 6.18
C ALA A 68 -1.79 1.75 7.44
N LYS A 69 -1.39 0.52 7.71
CA LYS A 69 -0.52 0.17 8.84
C LYS A 69 0.83 0.87 8.78
N ASP A 70 1.44 0.91 7.60
CA ASP A 70 2.75 1.52 7.40
C ASP A 70 2.68 3.05 7.54
N LEU A 71 1.72 3.71 6.90
CA LEU A 71 1.47 5.15 7.07
C LEU A 71 1.15 5.53 8.53
N PHE A 72 0.35 4.71 9.21
CA PHE A 72 0.04 4.89 10.62
C PHE A 72 1.29 4.82 11.50
N SER A 73 2.17 3.85 11.25
CA SER A 73 3.42 3.70 12.00
C SER A 73 4.35 4.91 11.88
N ILE A 74 4.34 5.58 10.72
CA ILE A 74 5.12 6.80 10.46
C ILE A 74 4.49 8.01 11.18
N SER A 75 3.17 8.09 11.22
CA SER A 75 2.44 9.29 11.63
C SER A 75 2.04 9.34 13.11
N ILE A 76 1.92 8.18 13.78
CA ILE A 76 1.34 8.09 15.13
C ILE A 76 2.02 9.01 16.16
N LYS A 77 3.35 9.14 16.13
CA LYS A 77 4.08 10.01 17.06
C LYS A 77 3.73 11.49 16.85
N THR A 78 3.57 11.89 15.58
CA THR A 78 3.17 13.26 15.24
C THR A 78 1.72 13.52 15.66
N PHE A 79 0.81 12.57 15.42
CA PHE A 79 -0.58 12.69 15.83
C PHE A 79 -0.73 12.83 17.35
N VAL A 80 -0.02 12.02 18.14
CA VAL A 80 -0.02 12.11 19.60
C VAL A 80 0.57 13.45 20.06
N SER A 81 1.67 13.90 19.45
CA SER A 81 2.26 15.21 19.76
C SER A 81 1.30 16.36 19.45
N ASP A 82 0.62 16.30 18.31
CA ASP A 82 -0.34 17.31 17.87
C ASP A 82 -1.55 17.39 18.82
N LEU A 83 -2.09 16.25 19.23
CA LEU A 83 -3.14 16.14 20.25
C LEU A 83 -2.72 16.83 21.55
N HIS A 84 -1.51 16.54 22.05
CA HIS A 84 -1.00 17.17 23.27
C HIS A 84 -0.80 18.67 23.13
N LYS A 85 -0.38 19.16 21.96
CA LYS A 85 -0.27 20.61 21.69
C LYS A 85 -1.64 21.28 21.72
N HIS A 86 -2.66 20.69 21.11
CA HIS A 86 -4.01 21.25 21.07
C HIS A 86 -4.67 21.25 22.44
N LYS A 87 -4.49 20.16 23.21
CA LYS A 87 -4.98 20.06 24.59
C LYS A 87 -4.48 21.19 25.51
N LYS A 88 -3.29 21.73 25.23
CA LYS A 88 -2.71 22.86 25.99
C LYS A 88 -3.31 24.22 25.62
N LYS A 89 -3.85 24.36 24.40
CA LYS A 89 -4.40 25.63 23.90
C LYS A 89 -5.86 25.81 24.32
N ALA A 90 -6.64 24.73 24.30
CA ALA A 90 -8.03 24.73 24.75
C ALA A 90 -8.46 23.32 25.18
N PRO A 91 -9.39 23.19 26.15
CA PRO A 91 -10.03 21.91 26.43
C PRO A 91 -10.91 21.49 25.25
N PHE A 92 -10.86 20.21 24.88
CA PHE A 92 -11.77 19.63 23.89
C PHE A 92 -13.18 19.49 24.46
N ALA A 93 -14.20 19.56 23.60
CA ALA A 93 -15.57 19.28 24.00
C ALA A 93 -15.72 17.81 24.42
N GLY A 94 -16.52 17.54 25.45
CA GLY A 94 -16.75 16.18 25.95
C GLY A 94 -16.44 16.01 27.44
N SER A 95 -17.28 15.24 28.11
CA SER A 95 -17.20 14.92 29.53
C SER A 95 -16.20 13.77 29.78
N SER A 96 -16.14 12.79 28.88
CA SER A 96 -15.22 11.64 28.97
C SER A 96 -13.91 11.86 28.18
N PRO A 97 -12.82 11.13 28.51
CA PRO A 97 -11.62 11.09 27.67
C PRO A 97 -11.89 10.71 26.21
N GLU A 98 -12.82 9.79 26.00
CA GLU A 98 -13.22 9.27 24.69
C GLU A 98 -13.93 10.34 23.86
N GLU A 99 -14.89 11.05 24.45
CA GLU A 99 -15.61 12.17 23.80
C GLU A 99 -14.64 13.29 23.40
N ARG A 100 -13.69 13.63 24.29
CA ARG A 100 -12.67 14.64 24.00
C ARG A 100 -11.72 14.23 22.88
N TYR A 101 -11.36 12.95 22.82
CA TYR A 101 -10.53 12.42 21.75
C TYR A 101 -11.28 12.45 20.41
N TYR A 102 -12.55 12.05 20.41
CA TYR A 102 -13.43 12.15 19.24
C TYR A 102 -13.55 13.60 18.75
N SER A 103 -13.86 14.55 19.64
CA SER A 103 -13.94 15.99 19.33
C SER A 103 -12.64 16.50 18.70
N TYR A 104 -11.47 16.09 19.22
CA TYR A 104 -10.20 16.45 18.58
C TYR A 104 -10.09 15.90 17.16
N LEU A 105 -10.44 14.63 16.93
CA LEU A 105 -10.33 14.02 15.60
C LEU A 105 -11.27 14.69 14.58
N THR A 106 -12.50 15.00 14.98
CA THR A 106 -13.46 15.70 14.14
C THR A 106 -12.99 17.12 13.82
N ASP A 107 -12.54 17.87 14.82
CA ASP A 107 -12.10 19.25 14.59
C ASP A 107 -10.84 19.29 13.72
N ARG A 108 -9.87 18.40 14.01
CA ARG A 108 -8.54 18.44 13.41
C ARG A 108 -8.46 17.77 12.04
N PHE A 109 -9.23 16.70 11.80
CA PHE A 109 -9.14 15.90 10.58
C PHE A 109 -10.46 15.78 9.85
N GLY A 110 -11.47 16.51 10.30
CA GLY A 110 -12.81 16.30 9.85
C GLY A 110 -13.14 16.77 8.44
N SER A 111 -12.76 18.00 8.12
CA SER A 111 -12.94 18.56 6.78
C SER A 111 -11.65 18.47 5.99
N ILE A 112 -11.75 18.62 4.67
CA ILE A 112 -10.57 18.70 3.82
C ILE A 112 -9.67 19.89 4.22
N SER A 113 -10.29 21.00 4.62
CA SER A 113 -9.59 22.23 5.03
C SER A 113 -8.79 22.03 6.33
N SER A 114 -9.34 21.33 7.32
CA SER A 114 -8.63 21.08 8.58
C SER A 114 -7.47 20.10 8.41
N ILE A 115 -7.61 19.10 7.54
CA ILE A 115 -6.50 18.21 7.16
C ILE A 115 -5.41 18.96 6.40
N GLN A 116 -5.78 19.82 5.44
CA GLN A 116 -4.82 20.65 4.72
C GLN A 116 -4.02 21.52 5.69
N GLN A 117 -4.69 22.13 6.67
CA GLN A 117 -4.05 22.90 7.72
C GLN A 117 -3.09 22.06 8.56
N PHE A 118 -3.48 20.85 8.94
CA PHE A 118 -2.59 19.91 9.63
C PHE A 118 -1.33 19.62 8.80
N PHE A 119 -1.47 19.29 7.52
CA PHE A 119 -0.31 19.00 6.67
C PHE A 119 0.54 20.24 6.35
N PHE A 120 -0.05 21.44 6.36
CA PHE A 120 0.70 22.69 6.30
C PHE A 120 1.55 22.92 7.55
N GLU A 121 1.05 22.55 8.73
CA GLU A 121 1.80 22.60 9.99
C GLU A 121 2.87 21.50 10.09
N TYR A 122 2.63 20.34 9.45
CA TYR A 122 3.55 19.20 9.42
C TYR A 122 3.97 18.80 8.00
N PRO A 123 4.63 19.69 7.23
CA PRO A 123 4.89 19.48 5.81
C PRO A 123 5.87 18.33 5.54
N VAL A 124 6.81 18.09 6.47
CA VAL A 124 7.74 16.95 6.38
C VAL A 124 6.99 15.63 6.53
N LEU A 125 6.01 15.55 7.42
CA LEU A 125 5.17 14.36 7.56
C LEU A 125 4.35 14.14 6.28
N CYS A 126 3.74 15.21 5.75
CA CYS A 126 2.98 15.15 4.50
C CYS A 126 3.81 14.56 3.35
N ARG A 127 5.03 15.07 3.16
CA ARG A 127 5.97 14.54 2.16
C ARG A 127 6.29 13.06 2.40
N LEU A 128 6.64 12.69 3.63
CA LEU A 128 7.01 11.30 3.95
C LEU A 128 5.85 10.33 3.71
N LEU A 129 4.62 10.68 4.09
CA LEU A 129 3.44 9.85 3.86
C LEU A 129 3.15 9.71 2.36
N THR A 130 3.28 10.80 1.61
CA THR A 130 3.06 10.78 0.16
C THR A 130 4.11 9.91 -0.55
N GLU A 131 5.40 10.15 -0.30
CA GLU A 131 6.49 9.33 -0.88
C GLU A 131 6.32 7.85 -0.52
N ARG A 132 5.87 7.55 0.71
CA ARG A 132 5.63 6.17 1.14
C ARG A 132 4.45 5.54 0.41
N LEU A 133 3.35 6.27 0.23
CA LEU A 133 2.21 5.83 -0.57
C LEU A 133 2.64 5.50 -2.01
N GLU A 134 3.45 6.37 -2.61
CA GLU A 134 3.96 6.16 -3.98
C GLU A 134 4.77 4.87 -4.08
N PHE A 135 5.61 4.58 -3.08
CA PHE A 135 6.33 3.31 -3.04
C PHE A 135 5.41 2.09 -2.97
N HIS A 136 4.33 2.14 -2.19
CA HIS A 136 3.33 1.07 -2.17
C HIS A 136 2.66 0.92 -3.53
N LEU A 137 2.36 2.03 -4.22
CA LEU A 137 1.71 2.01 -5.52
C LEU A 137 2.61 1.42 -6.59
N ASP A 138 3.87 1.88 -6.65
CA ASP A 138 4.89 1.33 -7.52
C ASP A 138 5.08 -0.18 -7.30
N ASN A 139 5.04 -0.62 -6.04
CA ASN A 139 5.20 -2.03 -5.69
C ASN A 139 3.99 -2.86 -6.13
N TYR A 140 2.77 -2.32 -5.99
CA TYR A 140 1.56 -2.97 -6.51
C TYR A 140 1.60 -3.09 -8.04
N ILE A 141 1.91 -1.99 -8.74
CA ILE A 141 1.99 -1.97 -10.21
C ILE A 141 3.03 -2.97 -10.72
N GLN A 142 4.24 -2.95 -10.17
CA GLN A 142 5.30 -3.90 -10.52
C GLN A 142 4.88 -5.36 -10.29
N PHE A 143 4.12 -5.64 -9.23
CA PHE A 143 3.62 -6.98 -8.95
C PHE A 143 2.61 -7.45 -10.00
N ILE A 144 1.64 -6.59 -10.35
CA ILE A 144 0.63 -6.89 -11.37
C ILE A 144 1.28 -7.06 -12.74
N GLN A 145 2.16 -6.14 -13.15
CA GLN A 145 2.94 -6.25 -14.39
C GLN A 145 3.79 -7.51 -14.43
N GLY A 146 4.44 -7.89 -13.32
CA GLY A 146 5.20 -9.13 -13.25
C GLY A 146 4.36 -10.39 -13.47
N ILE A 147 3.10 -10.39 -13.02
CA ILE A 147 2.15 -11.47 -13.33
C ILE A 147 1.83 -11.47 -14.82
N GLU A 148 1.55 -10.31 -15.41
CA GLU A 148 1.24 -10.18 -16.84
C GLU A 148 2.39 -10.69 -17.72
N GLU A 149 3.62 -10.23 -17.46
CA GLU A 149 4.81 -10.65 -18.20
C GLU A 149 5.12 -12.15 -18.07
N SER A 150 4.67 -12.78 -16.98
CA SER A 150 4.99 -14.19 -16.68
C SER A 150 3.81 -15.14 -16.87
N ILE A 151 2.64 -14.67 -17.32
CA ILE A 151 1.43 -15.51 -17.33
C ILE A 151 1.56 -16.74 -18.23
N GLU A 152 2.20 -16.60 -19.40
CA GLU A 152 2.45 -17.72 -20.32
C GLU A 152 3.36 -18.79 -19.70
N GLU A 153 4.40 -18.36 -18.98
CA GLU A 153 5.32 -19.25 -18.28
C GLU A 153 4.61 -19.95 -17.11
N ILE A 154 3.77 -19.22 -16.38
CA ILE A 154 2.95 -19.78 -15.29
C ILE A 154 1.99 -20.84 -15.83
N ILE A 155 1.32 -20.59 -16.97
CA ILE A 155 0.45 -21.57 -17.64
C ILE A 155 1.25 -22.81 -18.01
N LYS A 156 2.40 -22.64 -18.66
CA LYS A 156 3.23 -23.75 -19.14
C LYS A 156 3.73 -24.63 -18.00
N VAL A 157 4.14 -24.05 -16.88
CA VAL A 157 4.78 -24.83 -15.82
C VAL A 157 3.80 -25.35 -14.76
N PHE A 158 2.74 -24.61 -14.45
CA PHE A 158 1.77 -25.00 -13.42
C PHE A 158 0.46 -25.56 -13.97
N SER A 159 0.31 -25.58 -15.29
CA SER A 159 -0.89 -26.05 -16.01
C SER A 159 -2.17 -25.38 -15.51
N VAL A 160 -2.08 -24.09 -15.14
CA VAL A 160 -3.24 -23.28 -14.77
C VAL A 160 -4.06 -22.91 -16.00
N LYS A 161 -5.37 -22.75 -15.84
CA LYS A 161 -6.31 -22.45 -16.93
C LYS A 161 -7.13 -21.21 -16.58
N LYS A 162 -7.68 -20.53 -17.58
CA LYS A 162 -8.63 -19.42 -17.36
C LYS A 162 -9.93 -19.93 -16.70
N PRO A 163 -10.65 -19.11 -15.92
CA PRO A 163 -10.23 -17.77 -15.45
C PRO A 163 -9.07 -17.86 -14.45
N PHE A 164 -8.19 -16.86 -14.45
CA PHE A 164 -7.09 -16.77 -13.48
C PHE A 164 -7.56 -16.00 -12.26
N LYS A 165 -7.54 -16.64 -11.10
CA LYS A 165 -7.94 -16.07 -9.82
C LYS A 165 -6.71 -15.83 -8.95
N LEU A 166 -6.52 -14.59 -8.51
CA LEU A 166 -5.43 -14.19 -7.63
C LEU A 166 -5.84 -14.30 -6.16
N GLU A 167 -5.06 -15.03 -5.37
CA GLU A 167 -5.15 -15.03 -3.91
C GLU A 167 -3.82 -14.56 -3.31
N VAL A 168 -3.83 -13.43 -2.60
CA VAL A 168 -2.64 -12.93 -1.88
C VAL A 168 -2.57 -13.59 -0.52
N TYR A 169 -1.47 -14.30 -0.26
CA TYR A 169 -1.27 -15.02 1.00
C TYR A 169 -0.47 -14.21 2.01
N LYS A 170 0.61 -13.57 1.56
CA LYS A 170 1.49 -12.77 2.42
C LYS A 170 2.16 -11.65 1.64
N LEU A 171 2.04 -10.44 2.17
CA LEU A 171 2.84 -9.28 1.78
C LEU A 171 4.06 -9.22 2.70
N ASP A 172 5.19 -8.71 2.19
CA ASP A 172 6.44 -8.55 2.94
C ASP A 172 6.96 -9.84 3.62
N ALA A 173 7.01 -10.93 2.86
CA ALA A 173 7.58 -12.19 3.31
C ALA A 173 9.13 -12.18 3.27
N GLY A 174 9.77 -11.35 4.09
CA GLY A 174 11.24 -11.28 4.23
C GLY A 174 11.69 -9.93 4.77
N ASP A 175 12.99 -9.61 4.62
CA ASP A 175 13.52 -8.30 4.99
C ASP A 175 13.09 -7.24 3.95
N SER A 176 12.30 -6.26 4.39
CA SER A 176 11.92 -5.11 3.55
C SER A 176 13.16 -4.24 3.29
N HIS A 177 13.65 -4.23 2.06
CA HIS A 177 14.77 -3.40 1.61
C HIS A 177 14.31 -2.41 0.55
N CYS A 178 15.01 -1.27 0.39
CA CYS A 178 14.88 -0.33 -0.74
C CYS A 178 13.43 0.07 -1.10
N LYS A 179 12.90 1.15 -0.52
CA LYS A 179 11.58 1.71 -0.85
C LYS A 179 10.42 0.73 -0.60
N GLY A 180 10.50 -0.06 0.49
CA GLY A 180 9.41 -0.96 0.89
C GLY A 180 9.20 -2.19 0.01
N LYS A 181 10.18 -2.58 -0.81
CA LYS A 181 10.11 -3.79 -1.63
C LYS A 181 10.25 -5.03 -0.74
N GLY A 182 9.17 -5.79 -0.61
CA GLY A 182 9.12 -7.07 0.10
C GLY A 182 8.84 -8.25 -0.83
N VAL A 183 8.92 -9.48 -0.33
CA VAL A 183 8.49 -10.66 -1.12
C VAL A 183 6.97 -10.79 -1.04
N ILE A 184 6.30 -10.98 -2.18
CA ILE A 184 4.85 -11.27 -2.21
C ILE A 184 4.66 -12.76 -2.44
N ILE A 185 3.94 -13.42 -1.54
CA ILE A 185 3.51 -14.81 -1.69
C ILE A 185 2.03 -14.80 -2.03
N PHE A 186 1.69 -15.44 -3.14
CA PHE A 186 0.34 -15.46 -3.66
C PHE A 186 0.03 -16.80 -4.32
N LYS A 187 -1.19 -16.98 -4.80
CA LYS A 187 -1.60 -18.11 -5.62
C LYS A 187 -2.33 -17.64 -6.87
N ILE A 188 -2.17 -18.39 -7.94
CA ILE A 188 -3.06 -18.34 -9.12
C ILE A 188 -3.75 -19.70 -9.23
N ASN A 189 -5.08 -19.72 -9.17
CA ASN A 189 -5.89 -20.95 -9.22
C ASN A 189 -5.40 -22.02 -8.23
N GLY A 190 -5.13 -21.61 -7.00
CA GLY A 190 -4.61 -22.48 -5.94
C GLY A 190 -3.11 -22.82 -6.03
N ARG A 191 -2.41 -22.48 -7.12
CA ARG A 191 -0.97 -22.73 -7.30
C ARG A 191 -0.13 -21.63 -6.66
N LYS A 192 0.68 -21.99 -5.67
CA LYS A 192 1.51 -21.06 -4.90
C LYS A 192 2.70 -20.53 -5.73
N LEU A 193 2.85 -19.21 -5.71
CA LEU A 193 3.85 -18.44 -6.43
C LEU A 193 4.54 -17.46 -5.47
N VAL A 194 5.76 -17.06 -5.83
CA VAL A 194 6.54 -16.09 -5.07
C VAL A 194 7.05 -15.02 -6.03
N PHE A 195 6.66 -13.77 -5.77
CA PHE A 195 7.14 -12.60 -6.49
C PHE A 195 8.27 -11.92 -5.71
N LYS A 196 9.33 -11.54 -6.43
CA LYS A 196 10.48 -10.82 -5.89
C LYS A 196 10.83 -9.64 -6.80
N TYR A 197 10.92 -8.44 -6.23
CA TYR A 197 11.28 -7.20 -6.93
C TYR A 197 12.76 -7.09 -7.36
N LYS A 198 13.47 -8.22 -7.53
CA LYS A 198 14.89 -8.26 -7.95
C LYS A 198 15.00 -9.02 -9.26
N ASN A 199 15.98 -8.66 -10.08
CA ASN A 199 16.28 -9.42 -11.29
C ASN A 199 16.71 -10.85 -10.91
N LEU A 200 15.97 -11.84 -11.40
CA LEU A 200 16.14 -13.25 -11.06
C LEU A 200 17.07 -14.00 -12.02
N LEU A 201 17.81 -13.31 -12.90
CA LEU A 201 18.74 -13.95 -13.84
C LEU A 201 19.76 -14.85 -13.10
N LEU A 202 20.30 -14.37 -11.99
CA LEU A 202 21.22 -15.15 -11.14
C LEU A 202 20.52 -16.37 -10.52
N VAL A 203 19.26 -16.20 -10.09
CA VAL A 203 18.47 -17.30 -9.52
C VAL A 203 18.15 -18.35 -10.57
N LYS A 204 17.82 -17.94 -11.80
CA LYS A 204 17.61 -18.85 -12.94
C LYS A 204 18.86 -19.67 -13.25
N ASN A 205 20.03 -19.04 -13.26
CA ASN A 205 21.31 -19.73 -13.46
C ASN A 205 21.57 -20.73 -12.34
N LEU A 206 21.30 -20.36 -11.09
CA LEU A 206 21.41 -21.25 -9.94
C LEU A 206 20.39 -22.40 -10.00
N THR A 207 19.15 -22.13 -10.39
CA THR A 207 18.11 -23.16 -10.53
C THR A 207 18.45 -24.14 -11.63
N ASN A 208 18.93 -23.68 -12.79
CA ASN A 208 19.42 -24.54 -13.87
C ASN A 208 20.55 -25.45 -13.37
N PHE A 209 21.50 -24.89 -12.60
CA PHE A 209 22.56 -25.66 -11.96
C PHE A 209 22.02 -26.71 -10.96
N LEU A 210 21.04 -26.36 -10.12
CA LEU A 210 20.44 -27.26 -9.13
C LEU A 210 19.54 -28.35 -9.75
N VAL A 211 18.88 -28.06 -10.87
CA VAL A 211 18.12 -29.04 -11.67
C VAL A 211 19.06 -30.09 -12.27
N LEU A 212 20.24 -29.69 -12.72
CA LEU A 212 21.30 -30.62 -13.14
C LEU A 212 21.80 -31.48 -11.96
N TRP A 213 21.69 -30.98 -10.71
CA TRP A 213 22.07 -31.68 -9.48
C TRP A 213 20.91 -32.49 -8.82
N LYS A 214 19.89 -32.91 -9.59
CA LYS A 214 18.89 -33.94 -9.18
C LYS A 214 18.04 -33.64 -7.91
N ASN A 215 17.74 -32.38 -7.55
CA ASN A 215 16.82 -32.10 -6.43
C ASN A 215 15.43 -31.59 -6.91
N LYS A 216 14.39 -32.41 -6.73
CA LYS A 216 13.05 -32.32 -7.36
C LYS A 216 12.07 -31.27 -6.78
N ARG A 217 12.53 -30.14 -6.24
CA ARG A 217 11.61 -29.08 -5.75
C ARG A 217 11.96 -27.73 -6.35
N VAL A 218 11.40 -27.45 -7.53
CA VAL A 218 11.60 -26.18 -8.23
C VAL A 218 10.58 -25.17 -7.71
N LEU A 219 11.04 -24.17 -6.95
CA LEU A 219 10.32 -22.90 -6.81
C LEU A 219 10.55 -22.09 -8.08
N ILE A 220 9.47 -21.57 -8.66
CA ILE A 220 9.53 -20.71 -9.85
C ILE A 220 9.41 -19.28 -9.39
N PHE A 221 10.35 -18.46 -9.85
CA PHE A 221 10.41 -17.05 -9.56
C PHE A 221 9.89 -16.28 -10.77
N ILE A 222 8.97 -15.36 -10.53
CA ILE A 222 8.32 -14.54 -11.56
C ILE A 222 9.25 -13.40 -11.95
N LYS A 223 9.46 -13.21 -13.26
CA LYS A 223 10.41 -12.23 -13.80
C LYS A 223 9.95 -10.79 -13.54
N TYR A 224 10.93 -9.90 -13.44
CA TYR A 224 10.77 -8.49 -13.73
C TYR A 224 12.03 -8.00 -14.45
N HIS A 225 11.87 -7.35 -15.59
CA HIS A 225 12.92 -6.62 -16.27
C HIS A 225 12.78 -5.12 -15.93
N VAL A 226 13.77 -4.56 -15.23
CA VAL A 226 13.88 -3.10 -15.09
C VAL A 226 14.46 -2.57 -16.40
N TYR A 227 13.65 -1.90 -17.22
CA TYR A 227 14.19 -0.97 -18.20
C TYR A 227 14.54 0.31 -17.43
N THR A 228 15.84 0.61 -17.39
CA THR A 228 16.40 1.87 -16.86
C THR A 228 16.13 3.01 -17.83
#